data_AF-A0A7C2YCT7-F1
#
_entry.id   AF-A0A7C2YCT7-F1
#
_cell.length_a   1.000
_cell.length_b   1.000
_cell.length_c   1.000
_cell.angle_alpha   90.00
_cell.angle_beta   90.00
_cell.angle_gamma   90.00
#
_symmetry.space_group_name_H-M   'P 1'
#
loop_
_entity.id
_entity.type
_entity.pdbx_description
1 polymer ?
#
loop_
_entity_poly.entity_id
_entity_poly.type
_entity_poly.pdbx_seq_one_letter_code
_entity_poly.pdbx_strand_id
1 'polypeptide(L)'
;MKSNGKRQYSPEFKFRVVVEVLKAEGSGAEAQVARAYGVHPVTVSKWKRKFLEQGAEVFSGKDEVRQYEKKIADLERMLGHKEVEIALLQNFWEGAHVDGETGARR
;
A
#
# COMPACT_ATOMS: atom_id res chain seq x y z
N MET A 1 11.55 -15.71 -29.19
CA MET A 1 10.28 -15.73 -28.41
C MET A 1 9.81 -14.29 -28.24
N LYS A 2 8.63 -13.92 -28.76
CA LYS A 2 8.11 -12.55 -28.65
C LYS A 2 7.69 -12.31 -27.19
N SER A 3 8.39 -11.44 -26.47
CA SER A 3 8.01 -11.05 -25.11
C SER A 3 6.60 -10.46 -25.15
N ASN A 4 5.65 -11.13 -24.49
CA ASN A 4 4.26 -10.69 -24.40
C ASN A 4 4.20 -9.47 -23.46
N GLY A 5 4.65 -8.32 -23.96
CA GLY A 5 4.71 -7.07 -23.22
C GLY A 5 3.30 -6.65 -22.84
N LYS A 6 2.98 -6.69 -21.55
CA LYS A 6 1.72 -6.16 -21.05
C LYS A 6 1.65 -4.68 -21.44
N ARG A 7 0.71 -4.30 -22.31
CA ARG A 7 0.41 -2.88 -22.56
C ARG A 7 0.15 -2.19 -21.22
N GLN A 8 0.95 -1.19 -20.91
CA GLN A 8 0.76 -0.36 -19.74
C GLN A 8 -0.17 0.80 -20.11
N TYR A 9 -1.21 1.00 -19.31
CA TYR A 9 -2.15 2.10 -19.47
C TYR A 9 -2.00 3.05 -18.29
N SER A 10 -2.01 4.36 -18.55
CA SER A 10 -1.92 5.36 -17.49
C SER A 10 -3.18 5.33 -16.59
N PRO A 11 -3.07 5.75 -15.32
CA PRO A 11 -4.23 5.86 -14.42
C PRO A 11 -5.37 6.71 -15.01
N GLU A 12 -5.03 7.84 -15.64
CA GLU A 12 -5.98 8.79 -16.23
C GLU A 12 -6.72 8.14 -17.41
N PHE A 13 -6.01 7.37 -18.23
CA PHE A 13 -6.62 6.63 -19.33
C PHE A 13 -7.61 5.58 -18.82
N LYS A 14 -7.21 4.79 -17.81
CA LYS A 14 -8.10 3.79 -17.21
C LYS A 14 -9.35 4.44 -16.63
N PHE A 15 -9.19 5.55 -15.91
CA PHE A 15 -10.31 6.30 -15.33
C PHE A 15 -11.27 6.81 -16.41
N ARG A 16 -10.76 7.44 -17.48
CA ARG A 16 -11.58 7.90 -18.61
C ARG A 16 -12.38 6.76 -19.23
N VAL A 17 -11.74 5.63 -19.51
CA VAL A 17 -12.41 4.45 -20.10
C VAL A 17 -13.50 3.93 -19.19
N VAL A 18 -13.25 3.82 -17.88
CA VAL A 18 -14.27 3.36 -16.92
C VAL A 18 -15.46 4.32 -16.84
N VAL A 19 -15.21 5.64 -16.81
CA VAL A 19 -16.28 6.64 -16.80
C VAL A 19 -17.17 6.52 -18.05
N GLU A 20 -16.58 6.33 -19.23
CA GLU A 20 -17.36 6.10 -20.46
C GLU A 20 -18.20 4.82 -20.39
N VAL A 21 -17.66 3.73 -19.83
CA VAL A 21 -18.44 2.51 -19.60
C VAL A 21 -19.61 2.72 -18.65
N LEU A 22 -19.43 3.52 -17.60
CA LEU A 22 -20.49 3.79 -16.62
C LEU A 22 -21.58 4.73 -17.16
N LYS A 23 -21.24 5.59 -18.13
CA LYS A 23 -22.20 6.45 -18.84
C LYS A 23 -22.96 5.73 -19.94
N ALA A 24 -22.36 4.68 -20.52
CA ALA A 24 -22.97 3.93 -21.60
C ALA A 24 -24.15 3.09 -21.08
N GLU A 25 -25.29 3.20 -21.77
CA GLU A 25 -26.51 2.47 -21.44
C GLU A 25 -26.57 1.11 -22.17
N GLY A 26 -27.23 0.14 -21.55
CA GLY A 26 -27.55 -1.14 -22.17
C GLY A 26 -26.50 -2.25 -22.00
N SER A 27 -26.94 -3.48 -22.29
CA SER A 27 -26.11 -4.67 -22.24
C SER A 27 -24.98 -4.60 -23.28
N GLY A 28 -23.74 -4.81 -22.85
CA GLY A 28 -22.57 -4.84 -23.75
C GLY A 28 -21.77 -3.53 -23.86
N ALA A 29 -22.08 -2.52 -23.06
CA ALA A 29 -21.32 -1.27 -22.96
C ALA A 29 -19.79 -1.48 -22.86
N GLU A 30 -19.35 -2.45 -22.04
CA GLU A 30 -17.93 -2.78 -21.87
C GLU A 30 -17.26 -3.21 -23.18
N ALA A 31 -17.95 -4.00 -24.00
CA ALA A 31 -17.42 -4.47 -25.29
C ALA A 31 -17.39 -3.35 -26.33
N GLN A 32 -18.38 -2.47 -26.34
CA GLN A 32 -18.42 -1.32 -27.24
C GLN A 32 -17.29 -0.33 -26.93
N VAL A 33 -17.13 0.06 -25.66
CA VAL A 33 -16.08 0.97 -25.22
C VAL A 33 -14.70 0.34 -25.43
N ALA A 34 -14.54 -0.95 -25.13
CA ALA A 34 -13.30 -1.68 -25.39
C ALA A 34 -12.85 -1.58 -26.85
N ARG A 35 -13.78 -1.77 -27.81
CA ARG A 35 -13.48 -1.61 -29.24
C ARG A 35 -13.10 -0.17 -29.59
N ALA A 36 -13.83 0.82 -29.09
CA ALA A 36 -13.56 2.23 -29.36
C ALA A 36 -12.16 2.68 -28.91
N TYR A 37 -11.67 2.14 -27.79
CA TYR A 37 -10.36 2.49 -27.22
C TYR A 37 -9.25 1.49 -27.56
N GLY A 38 -9.52 0.45 -28.36
CA GLY A 38 -8.53 -0.58 -28.71
C GLY A 38 -8.02 -1.40 -27.50
N VAL A 39 -8.86 -1.55 -26.48
CA VAL A 39 -8.60 -2.30 -25.24
C VAL A 39 -9.35 -3.62 -25.28
N HIS A 40 -8.81 -4.68 -24.70
CA HIS A 40 -9.53 -5.95 -24.61
C HIS A 40 -10.74 -5.84 -23.65
N PRO A 41 -11.94 -6.35 -23.99
CA PRO A 41 -13.14 -6.21 -23.15
C PRO A 41 -12.94 -6.66 -21.69
N VAL A 42 -12.29 -7.81 -21.49
CA VAL A 42 -11.97 -8.33 -20.13
C VAL A 42 -11.11 -7.35 -19.31
N THR A 43 -10.23 -6.58 -19.97
CA THR A 43 -9.42 -5.56 -19.28
C THR A 43 -10.27 -4.39 -18.83
N VAL A 44 -11.22 -3.96 -19.68
CA VAL A 44 -12.19 -2.90 -19.33
C VAL A 44 -13.08 -3.33 -18.17
N SER A 45 -13.65 -4.55 -18.21
CA SER A 45 -14.45 -5.11 -17.11
C SER A 45 -13.65 -5.18 -15.80
N LYS A 46 -12.36 -5.55 -15.88
CA LYS A 46 -11.47 -5.56 -14.71
C LYS A 46 -11.26 -4.16 -14.12
N TRP A 47 -11.08 -3.13 -14.95
CA TRP A 47 -10.93 -1.76 -14.47
C TRP A 47 -12.21 -1.22 -13.85
N LYS A 48 -13.36 -1.47 -14.48
CA LYS A 48 -14.66 -1.08 -13.95
C LYS A 48 -14.89 -1.69 -12.57
N ARG A 49 -14.68 -3.00 -12.42
CA ARG A 49 -14.80 -3.68 -11.13
C ARG A 49 -13.89 -3.04 -10.08
N LYS A 50 -12.60 -2.87 -10.39
CA LYS A 50 -11.64 -2.25 -9.47
C LYS A 50 -12.07 -0.84 -9.05
N PHE A 51 -12.58 -0.05 -9.99
CA PHE A 51 -13.07 1.30 -9.71
C PHE A 51 -14.32 1.29 -8.81
N LEU A 52 -15.23 0.33 -8.98
CA LEU A 52 -16.42 0.22 -8.12
C LEU A 52 -16.06 -0.28 -6.71
N GLU A 53 -15.10 -1.21 -6.60
CA GLU A 53 -14.62 -1.73 -5.31
C GLU A 53 -13.88 -0.65 -4.50
N GLN A 54 -13.00 0.12 -5.15
CA GLN A 54 -12.15 1.13 -4.49
C GLN A 54 -12.70 2.56 -4.59
N GLY A 55 -13.80 2.76 -5.32
CA GLY A 55 -14.30 4.10 -5.63
C GLY A 55 -14.76 4.87 -4.40
N ALA A 56 -15.29 4.16 -3.40
CA ALA A 56 -15.67 4.77 -2.12
C ALA A 56 -14.47 5.32 -1.35
N GLU A 57 -13.32 4.65 -1.42
CA GLU A 57 -12.07 5.06 -0.74
C GLU A 57 -11.53 6.39 -1.29
N VAL A 58 -11.84 6.74 -2.54
CA VAL A 58 -11.47 8.06 -3.11
C VAL A 58 -12.15 9.22 -2.36
N PHE A 59 -13.30 8.95 -1.73
CA PHE A 59 -14.02 9.91 -0.91
C PHE A 59 -13.71 9.78 0.59
N SER A 60 -12.92 8.78 0.99
CA SER A 60 -12.40 8.72 2.35
C SER A 60 -11.35 9.84 2.48
N GLY A 61 -11.71 10.87 3.24
CA GLY A 61 -11.02 12.15 3.20
C GLY A 61 -9.56 12.06 3.64
N LYS A 62 -8.80 13.12 3.34
CA LYS A 62 -7.40 13.29 3.81
C LYS A 62 -7.24 13.13 5.33
N ASP A 63 -8.32 13.23 6.10
CA ASP A 63 -8.33 13.05 7.54
C ASP A 63 -8.02 11.61 7.97
N GLU A 64 -8.44 10.58 7.23
CA GLU A 64 -8.05 9.19 7.54
C GLU A 64 -6.55 9.00 7.34
N VAL A 65 -6.01 9.45 6.21
CA VAL A 65 -4.56 9.39 5.92
C VAL A 65 -3.78 10.11 7.02
N ARG A 66 -4.22 11.31 7.41
CA ARG A 66 -3.58 12.09 8.48
C ARG A 66 -3.67 11.41 9.85
N GLN A 67 -4.76 10.72 10.14
CA GLN A 67 -4.90 9.91 11.36
C GLN A 67 -3.94 8.72 11.35
N TYR A 68 -3.79 8.04 10.20
CA TYR A 68 -2.83 6.95 10.05
C TYR A 68 -1.40 7.44 10.18
N GLU A 69 -1.04 8.56 9.53
CA GLU A 69 0.28 9.18 9.65
C GLU A 69 0.62 9.54 11.10
N LYS A 70 -0.34 10.13 11.83
CA LYS A 70 -0.17 10.43 13.26
C LYS A 70 0.08 9.15 14.06
N LYS A 71 -0.71 8.09 13.82
CA LYS A 71 -0.57 6.83 14.53
C LYS A 71 0.77 6.14 14.23
N ILE A 72 1.27 6.24 12.99
CA ILE A 72 2.59 5.74 12.62
C ILE A 72 3.68 6.48 13.38
N ALA A 73 3.63 7.82 13.43
CA ALA A 73 4.61 8.62 14.16
C ALA A 73 4.63 8.29 15.68
N ASP A 74 3.45 8.08 16.27
CA ASP A 74 3.33 7.68 17.68
C ASP A 74 3.94 6.29 17.93
N LEU A 75 3.73 5.34 17.01
CA LEU A 75 4.29 3.98 17.08
C LEU A 75 5.81 3.98 16.91
N GLU A 76 6.33 4.73 15.94
CA GLU A 76 7.78 4.88 15.71
C GLU A 76 8.48 5.47 16.95
N ARG A 77 7.86 6.46 17.60
CA ARG A 77 8.38 7.03 18.84
C ARG A 77 8.44 5.99 19.95
N MET A 78 7.38 5.21 20.15
CA MET A 78 7.36 4.15 21.16
C MET A 78 8.41 3.07 20.88
N LEU A 79 8.59 2.70 19.61
CA LEU A 79 9.60 1.75 19.19
C LEU A 79 11.01 2.25 19.56
N GLY A 80 11.34 3.50 19.23
CA GLY A 80 12.63 4.10 19.61
C GLY A 80 12.85 4.17 21.12
N HIS A 81 11.81 4.48 21.91
CA HIS A 81 11.92 4.42 23.37
C HIS A 81 12.26 3.01 23.87
N LYS A 82 11.64 1.98 23.28
CA LYS A 82 11.89 0.58 23.64
C LYS A 82 13.26 0.10 23.19
N GLU A 83 13.75 0.53 22.03
CA GLU A 83 15.11 0.24 21.57
C GLU A 83 16.17 0.80 22.54
N VAL A 84 15.99 2.05 23.01
CA VAL A 84 16.89 2.64 24.01
C VAL A 84 16.84 1.88 25.33
N GLU A 85 15.64 1.52 25.80
CA GLU A 85 15.48 0.73 27.04
C GLU A 85 16.19 -0.63 26.94
N ILE A 86 16.05 -1.33 25.81
CA ILE A 86 16.74 -2.60 25.56
C ILE A 86 18.25 -2.40 25.53
N ALA A 87 18.77 -1.39 24.83
CA ALA A 87 20.21 -1.12 24.74
C ALA A 87 20.81 -0.82 26.12
N LEU A 88 20.10 -0.07 26.97
CA LEU A 88 20.53 0.20 28.34
C LEU A 88 20.56 -1.07 29.19
N LEU A 89 19.54 -1.92 29.08
CA LEU A 89 19.49 -3.19 29.82
C LEU A 89 20.60 -4.15 29.38
N GLN A 90 20.89 -4.23 28.08
CA GLN A 90 22.00 -5.02 27.55
C GLN A 90 23.34 -4.52 28.08
N ASN A 91 23.61 -3.21 27.99
CA ASN A 91 24.82 -2.61 28.54
C ASN A 91 24.96 -2.86 30.05
N PHE A 92 23.86 -2.81 30.80
CA PHE A 92 23.87 -3.10 32.23
C PHE A 92 24.25 -4.56 32.52
N TRP A 93 23.71 -5.50 31.76
CA TRP A 93 24.01 -6.93 31.93
C TRP A 93 25.42 -7.29 31.47
N GLU A 94 25.90 -6.68 30.38
CA GLU A 94 27.27 -6.81 29.92
C GLU A 94 28.26 -6.26 30.95
N GLY A 95 27.98 -5.08 31.54
CA GLY A 95 28.78 -4.53 32.63
C GLY A 95 28.82 -5.43 33.87
N ALA A 96 27.66 -5.98 34.28
CA ALA A 96 27.57 -6.90 35.41
C ALA A 96 28.29 -8.25 35.18
N HIS A 97 28.45 -8.67 33.92
CA HIS A 97 29.17 -9.89 33.57
C HIS A 97 30.70 -9.75 33.79
N VAL A 98 31.25 -8.55 33.58
CA VAL A 98 32.71 -8.28 33.77
C VAL A 98 33.09 -8.27 35.26
N ASP A 99 32.19 -7.83 36.14
CA ASP A 99 32.44 -7.77 37.59
C ASP A 99 32.38 -9.15 38.27
N GLY A 100 31.63 -10.10 37.70
CA GLY A 100 31.51 -11.48 38.22
C GLY A 100 32.75 -12.35 37.99
N GLU A 101 33.48 -12.16 36.88
CA GLU A 101 34.69 -12.95 36.58
C GLU A 101 35.93 -12.46 37.33
N THR A 102 35.96 -11.20 37.75
CA THR A 102 37.10 -10.57 38.44
C THR A 102 37.17 -10.97 39.93
N GLY A 103 36.07 -11.46 40.51
CA GLY A 103 35.98 -11.93 41.89
C GLY A 103 36.44 -13.38 42.13
N ALA A 104 36.65 -14.19 41.09
CA ALA A 104 36.93 -15.62 41.22
C ALA A 104 38.42 -16.00 41.14
N ARG A 105 39.34 -15.03 41.05
CA ARG A 105 40.80 -15.25 41.03
C ARG A 105 41.53 -14.66 42.25
N ARG A 106 41.07 -14.94 43.47
CA ARG A 106 41.88 -14.80 44.68
C ARG A 106 41.69 -16.00 45.60
#